data_AF-A0AAD7LXX4-F1
#
_entry.id   AF-A0AAD7LXX4-F1
#
_cell.length_a   1.000
_cell.length_b   1.000
_cell.length_c   1.000
_cell.angle_alpha   90.00
_cell.angle_beta   90.00
_cell.angle_gamma   90.00
#
_symmetry.space_group_name_H-M   'P 1'
#
loop_
_entity.id
_entity.type
_entity.pdbx_description
1 polymer ?
#
loop_
_entity_poly.entity_id
_entity_poly.type
_entity_poly.pdbx_seq_one_letter_code
_entity_poly.pdbx_strand_id
1 'polypeptide(L)'
;MGHNHQQHHQATDGLVNLFTKANHDLSVVHYKLEREFQQIYPDNANPMKLVSRIKKIQDDVSTLKEQCRELLEAKQDLIDEAQTTLIGNKNLVQRMQASLGIPFTGEDDIAFTNFKQIIEEWRVQVRSRTGDDKHDSDSDDVNKLLFSAIVQSN
;
A
#
# COMPACT_ATOMS: atom_id res chain seq x y z
N MET A 1 -55.09 43.43 -39.04
CA MET A 1 -53.77 43.56 -38.39
C MET A 1 -53.88 43.00 -36.98
N GLY A 2 -53.06 42.00 -36.65
CA GLY A 2 -52.72 41.57 -35.29
C GLY A 2 -53.75 40.72 -34.53
N HIS A 3 -53.68 39.38 -34.62
CA HIS A 3 -54.27 38.46 -33.61
C HIS A 3 -53.54 37.10 -33.45
N ASN A 4 -52.35 36.89 -34.06
CA ASN A 4 -51.71 35.56 -34.07
C ASN A 4 -50.42 35.41 -33.25
N HIS A 5 -50.03 36.41 -32.44
CA HIS A 5 -48.79 36.34 -31.65
C HIS A 5 -49.00 35.90 -30.18
N GLN A 6 -50.22 35.86 -29.65
CA GLN A 6 -50.44 35.56 -28.23
C GLN A 6 -50.55 34.06 -27.89
N GLN A 7 -50.98 33.21 -28.83
CA GLN A 7 -51.16 31.78 -28.56
C GLN A 7 -49.86 30.97 -28.58
N HIS A 8 -48.85 31.40 -29.36
CA HIS A 8 -47.57 30.70 -29.45
C HIS A 8 -46.76 30.79 -28.15
N HIS A 9 -46.95 31.83 -27.34
CA HIS A 9 -46.25 32.00 -26.07
C HIS A 9 -46.80 31.10 -24.96
N GLN A 10 -48.10 30.85 -24.90
CA GLN A 10 -48.69 30.12 -23.78
C GLN A 10 -48.25 28.65 -23.71
N ALA A 11 -48.10 27.98 -24.84
CA ALA A 11 -47.59 26.60 -24.89
C ALA A 11 -46.09 26.53 -24.56
N THR A 12 -45.30 27.51 -25.02
CA THR A 12 -43.88 27.60 -24.68
C THR A 12 -43.66 27.97 -23.22
N ASP A 13 -44.48 28.87 -22.67
CA ASP A 13 -44.45 29.27 -21.26
C ASP A 13 -44.86 28.10 -20.36
N GLY A 14 -45.86 27.32 -20.77
CA GLY A 14 -46.23 26.07 -20.11
C GLY A 14 -45.08 25.06 -20.07
N LEU A 15 -44.34 24.93 -21.18
CA LEU A 15 -43.18 24.05 -21.25
C LEU A 15 -42.02 24.55 -20.37
N VAL A 16 -41.74 25.86 -20.37
CA VAL A 16 -40.74 26.49 -19.50
C VAL A 16 -41.08 26.30 -18.02
N ASN A 17 -42.35 26.47 -17.66
CA ASN A 17 -42.81 26.24 -16.29
C ASN A 17 -42.69 24.77 -15.89
N LEU A 18 -43.01 23.85 -16.80
CA LEU A 18 -42.85 22.42 -16.56
C LEU A 18 -41.38 22.04 -16.33
N PHE A 19 -40.46 22.52 -17.16
CA PHE A 19 -39.03 22.27 -16.98
C PHE A 19 -38.48 22.92 -15.71
N THR A 20 -38.95 24.12 -15.37
CA THR A 20 -38.56 24.81 -14.14
C THR A 20 -39.03 24.03 -12.92
N LYS A 21 -40.26 23.53 -12.94
CA LYS A 21 -40.80 22.66 -11.89
C LYS A 21 -40.02 21.35 -11.81
N ALA A 22 -39.79 20.66 -12.93
CA ALA A 22 -39.05 19.41 -12.95
C ALA A 22 -37.61 19.59 -12.43
N ASN A 23 -36.95 20.70 -12.78
CA ASN A 23 -35.63 21.03 -12.27
C ASN A 23 -35.63 21.31 -10.76
N HIS A 24 -36.66 22.02 -10.27
CA HIS A 24 -36.84 22.24 -8.85
C HIS A 24 -37.09 20.91 -8.10
N ASP A 25 -37.99 20.07 -8.60
CA ASP A 25 -38.31 18.76 -8.02
C ASP A 25 -37.06 17.88 -7.98
N LEU A 26 -36.25 17.86 -9.05
CA LEU A 26 -34.98 17.13 -9.11
C LEU A 26 -33.97 17.67 -8.10
N SER A 27 -33.89 18.99 -7.93
CA SER A 27 -33.00 19.62 -6.95
C SER A 27 -33.37 19.25 -5.51
N VAL A 28 -34.68 19.18 -5.22
CA VAL A 28 -35.20 18.75 -3.92
C VAL A 28 -34.86 17.28 -3.66
N VAL A 29 -35.04 16.41 -4.67
CA VAL A 29 -34.69 14.99 -4.57
C VAL A 29 -33.18 14.84 -4.31
N HIS A 30 -32.34 15.53 -5.08
CA HIS A 30 -30.89 15.51 -4.89
C HIS A 30 -30.48 15.92 -3.47
N TYR A 31 -31.04 17.02 -2.95
CA TYR A 31 -30.74 17.48 -1.59
C TYR A 31 -31.14 16.46 -0.51
N LYS A 32 -32.31 15.83 -0.65
CA LYS A 32 -32.76 14.81 0.30
C LYS A 32 -31.86 13.58 0.29
N LEU A 33 -31.51 13.09 -0.90
CA LEU A 33 -30.62 11.95 -1.08
C LEU A 33 -29.24 12.24 -0.48
N GLU A 34 -28.67 13.42 -0.74
CA GLU A 34 -27.36 13.80 -0.19
C GLU A 34 -27.40 13.84 1.35
N ARG A 35 -28.47 14.38 1.92
CA ARG A 35 -28.63 14.44 3.38
C ARG A 35 -28.78 13.06 4.00
N GLU A 36 -29.59 12.19 3.40
CA GLU A 36 -29.75 10.79 3.84
C GLU A 36 -28.43 10.03 3.72
N PHE A 37 -27.71 10.23 2.61
CA PHE A 37 -26.40 9.61 2.38
C PHE A 37 -25.39 10.02 3.45
N GLN A 38 -25.28 11.31 3.78
CA GLN A 38 -24.40 11.79 4.85
C GLN A 38 -24.82 11.31 6.25
N GLN A 39 -26.11 11.11 6.48
CA GLN A 39 -26.62 10.58 7.75
C GLN A 39 -26.31 9.08 7.91
N ILE A 40 -26.46 8.29 6.84
CA ILE A 40 -26.19 6.85 6.83
C ILE A 40 -24.67 6.59 6.86
N TYR A 41 -23.91 7.38 6.09
CA TYR A 41 -22.47 7.23 5.94
C TYR A 41 -21.73 8.44 6.51
N PRO A 42 -21.38 8.41 7.80
CA PRO A 42 -20.47 9.41 8.35
C PRO A 42 -19.11 9.37 7.64
N ASP A 43 -18.33 10.44 7.79
CA ASP A 43 -17.09 10.65 7.04
C ASP A 43 -16.08 9.50 7.08
N ASN A 44 -15.99 8.78 8.19
CA ASN A 44 -15.13 7.62 8.37
C ASN A 44 -15.62 6.35 7.67
N ALA A 45 -16.91 6.28 7.34
CA ALA A 45 -17.59 5.15 6.70
C ALA A 45 -18.12 5.47 5.29
N ASN A 46 -17.90 6.69 4.79
CA ASN A 46 -18.28 7.09 3.45
C ASN A 46 -17.57 6.22 2.40
N PRO A 47 -18.30 5.46 1.56
CA PRO A 47 -17.72 4.53 0.60
C PRO A 47 -16.72 5.18 -0.36
N MET A 48 -16.98 6.40 -0.84
CA MET A 48 -16.07 7.12 -1.74
C MET A 48 -14.76 7.48 -1.04
N LYS A 49 -14.83 7.91 0.23
CA LYS A 49 -13.64 8.20 1.05
C LYS A 49 -12.89 6.93 1.43
N LEU A 50 -13.59 5.82 1.65
CA LEU A 50 -12.96 4.52 1.91
C LEU A 50 -12.17 4.05 0.69
N VAL A 51 -12.76 4.12 -0.51
CA VAL A 51 -12.06 3.74 -1.75
C VAL A 51 -10.80 4.59 -1.96
N SER A 52 -10.86 5.91 -1.72
CA SER A 52 -9.66 6.75 -1.86
C SER A 52 -8.58 6.41 -0.83
N ARG A 53 -8.96 6.12 0.42
CA ARG A 53 -8.03 5.66 1.46
C ARG A 53 -7.42 4.30 1.13
N ILE A 54 -8.20 3.36 0.62
CA ILE A 54 -7.72 2.03 0.21
C ILE A 54 -6.70 2.18 -0.93
N LYS A 55 -7.01 2.97 -1.96
CA LYS A 55 -6.06 3.25 -3.05
C LYS A 55 -4.76 3.85 -2.53
N LYS A 56 -4.85 4.83 -1.64
CA LYS A 56 -3.67 5.42 -1.01
C LYS A 56 -2.85 4.37 -0.24
N ILE A 57 -3.50 3.53 0.57
CA ILE A 57 -2.80 2.46 1.30
C ILE A 57 -2.14 1.48 0.35
N GLN A 58 -2.78 1.13 -0.77
CA GLN A 58 -2.21 0.25 -1.78
C GLN A 58 -0.94 0.84 -2.40
N ASP A 59 -0.96 2.13 -2.73
CA ASP A 59 0.20 2.85 -3.27
C ASP A 59 1.33 2.95 -2.22
N ASP A 60 0.98 3.30 -0.97
CA ASP A 60 1.91 3.42 0.15
C ASP A 60 2.56 2.05 0.47
N VAL A 61 1.80 0.96 0.48
CA VAL A 61 2.31 -0.41 0.69
C VAL A 61 3.22 -0.85 -0.44
N SER A 62 2.87 -0.53 -1.69
CA SER A 62 3.71 -0.84 -2.85
C SER A 62 5.05 -0.09 -2.79
N THR A 63 4.99 1.19 -2.42
CA THR A 63 6.19 2.02 -2.22
C THR A 63 7.05 1.49 -1.07
N LEU A 64 6.43 1.16 0.07
CA LEU A 64 7.14 0.62 1.23
C LEU A 64 7.81 -0.72 0.92
N LYS A 65 7.15 -1.59 0.15
CA LYS A 65 7.73 -2.86 -0.30
C LYS A 65 9.01 -2.64 -1.10
N GLU A 66 9.00 -1.67 -2.02
CA GLU A 66 10.17 -1.32 -2.81
C GLU A 66 11.31 -0.79 -1.93
N GLN A 67 11.01 0.15 -1.03
CA GLN A 67 12.00 0.69 -0.09
C GLN A 67 12.61 -0.39 0.82
N CYS A 68 11.79 -1.35 1.28
CA CYS A 68 12.29 -2.50 2.05
C CYS A 68 13.21 -3.39 1.22
N ARG A 69 12.93 -3.57 -0.07
CA ARG A 69 13.80 -4.34 -0.99
C ARG A 69 15.15 -3.66 -1.15
N GLU A 70 15.15 -2.37 -1.49
CA GLU A 70 16.37 -1.57 -1.64
C GLU A 70 17.21 -1.58 -0.35
N LEU A 71 16.57 -1.47 0.82
CA LEU A 71 17.26 -1.54 2.10
C LEU A 71 17.89 -2.91 2.37
N LEU A 72 17.22 -4.01 2.00
CA LEU A 72 17.76 -5.36 2.14
C LEU A 72 18.94 -5.59 1.21
N GLU A 73 18.87 -5.10 -0.03
CA GLU A 73 19.98 -5.13 -0.99
C GLU A 73 21.19 -4.34 -0.45
N ALA A 74 21.00 -3.11 -0.02
CA ALA A 74 22.06 -2.29 0.57
C ALA A 74 22.70 -2.94 1.82
N LYS A 75 21.90 -3.64 2.63
CA LYS A 75 22.42 -4.39 3.79
C LYS A 75 23.23 -5.60 3.36
N GLN A 76 22.83 -6.30 2.30
CA GLN A 76 23.57 -7.44 1.76
C GLN A 76 24.93 -6.97 1.21
N ASP A 77 24.96 -5.87 0.48
CA ASP A 77 26.21 -5.28 -0.04
C ASP A 77 27.18 -4.91 1.10
N LEU A 78 26.67 -4.28 2.16
CA LEU A 78 27.47 -3.93 3.34
C LEU A 78 28.05 -5.18 4.03
N ILE A 79 27.26 -6.27 4.10
CA ILE A 79 27.73 -7.55 4.65
C ILE A 79 28.86 -8.11 3.79
N ASP A 80 28.73 -8.08 2.47
CA ASP A 80 29.72 -8.62 1.55
C ASP A 80 31.02 -7.80 1.56
N GLU A 81 30.92 -6.47 1.66
CA GLU A 81 32.08 -5.57 1.84
C GLU A 81 32.79 -5.82 3.17
N ALA A 82 32.04 -5.93 4.27
CA ALA A 82 32.58 -6.21 5.60
C ALA A 82 33.27 -7.59 5.63
N GLN A 83 32.67 -8.61 5.03
CA GLN A 83 33.27 -9.95 4.90
C GLN A 83 34.58 -9.90 4.11
N THR A 84 34.56 -9.27 2.94
CA THR A 84 35.74 -9.16 2.07
C THR A 84 36.90 -8.45 2.80
N THR A 85 36.60 -7.33 3.45
CA THR A 85 37.58 -6.53 4.19
C THR A 85 38.13 -7.29 5.40
N LEU A 86 37.27 -7.91 6.20
CA LEU A 86 37.67 -8.58 7.43
C LEU A 86 38.47 -9.86 7.15
N ILE A 87 38.08 -10.65 6.15
CA ILE A 87 38.85 -11.83 5.69
C ILE A 87 40.20 -11.38 5.12
N GLY A 88 40.21 -10.31 4.31
CA GLY A 88 41.44 -9.74 3.76
C GLY A 88 42.43 -9.31 4.86
N ASN A 89 41.94 -8.56 5.84
CA ASN A 89 42.73 -8.11 6.99
C ASN A 89 43.22 -9.29 7.84
N LYS A 90 42.38 -10.29 8.09
CA LYS A 90 42.76 -11.50 8.82
C LYS A 90 43.91 -12.24 8.12
N ASN A 91 43.80 -12.43 6.80
CA ASN A 91 44.85 -13.08 6.02
C ASN A 91 46.17 -12.30 6.04
N LEU A 92 46.11 -10.96 6.02
CA LEU A 92 47.29 -10.11 6.13
C LEU A 92 47.98 -10.25 7.49
N VAL A 93 47.21 -10.16 8.58
CA VAL A 93 47.72 -10.31 9.95
C VAL A 93 48.35 -11.69 10.15
N GLN A 94 47.69 -12.75 9.71
CA GLN A 94 48.24 -14.12 9.79
C GLN A 94 49.57 -14.25 9.05
N ARG A 95 49.69 -13.62 7.86
CA ARG A 95 50.95 -13.62 7.10
C ARG A 95 52.05 -12.86 7.85
N MET A 96 51.72 -11.74 8.48
CA MET A 96 52.67 -10.96 9.28
C MET A 96 53.13 -11.75 10.52
N GLN A 97 52.21 -12.39 11.24
CA GLN A 97 52.55 -13.23 12.40
C GLN A 97 53.47 -14.39 12.00
N ALA A 98 53.17 -15.08 10.88
CA ALA A 98 54.01 -16.14 10.35
C ALA A 98 55.42 -15.64 10.00
N SER A 99 55.53 -14.44 9.42
CA SER A 99 56.83 -13.83 9.09
C SER A 99 57.66 -13.43 10.31
N LEU A 100 57.01 -13.16 11.44
CA LEU A 100 57.65 -12.78 12.71
C LEU A 100 57.87 -13.99 13.65
N GLY A 101 57.48 -15.20 13.23
CA GLY A 101 57.58 -16.40 14.06
C GLY A 101 56.65 -16.41 15.27
N ILE A 102 55.62 -15.57 15.28
CA ILE A 102 54.65 -15.46 16.38
C ILE A 102 53.60 -16.58 16.21
N PRO A 103 53.41 -17.46 17.20
CA PRO A 103 52.38 -18.50 17.14
C PRO A 103 50.98 -17.88 17.07
N PHE A 104 50.14 -18.40 16.17
CA PHE A 104 48.73 -18.02 16.10
C PHE A 104 47.97 -18.61 17.29
N THR A 105 47.60 -17.77 18.25
CA THR A 105 46.70 -18.11 19.35
C THR A 105 45.27 -17.87 18.86
N GLY A 106 44.53 -18.92 18.51
CA GLY A 106 43.17 -18.82 17.94
C GLY A 106 42.09 -18.13 18.81
N GLU A 107 42.46 -17.49 19.90
CA GLU A 107 41.62 -16.67 20.78
C GLU A 107 41.09 -15.40 20.06
N ASP A 108 41.83 -14.89 19.06
CA ASP A 108 41.42 -13.76 18.21
C ASP A 108 40.24 -14.10 17.27
N ASP A 109 39.81 -15.36 17.20
CA ASP A 109 38.77 -15.82 16.26
C ASP A 109 37.33 -15.74 16.81
N ILE A 110 37.16 -15.41 18.09
CA ILE A 110 35.83 -15.34 18.73
C ILE A 110 34.97 -14.23 18.10
N ALA A 111 35.53 -13.03 17.92
CA ALA A 111 34.82 -11.90 17.32
C ALA A 111 34.41 -12.17 15.86
N PHE A 112 35.28 -12.83 15.09
CA PHE A 112 35.00 -13.22 13.71
C PHE A 112 33.95 -14.32 13.62
N THR A 113 33.98 -15.28 14.56
CA THR A 113 32.96 -16.32 14.67
C THR A 113 31.60 -15.74 15.02
N ASN A 114 31.54 -14.80 15.97
CA ASN A 114 30.31 -14.08 16.33
C ASN A 114 29.76 -13.30 15.13
N PHE A 115 30.61 -12.61 14.38
CA PHE A 115 30.21 -11.88 13.17
C PHE A 115 29.58 -12.81 12.12
N LYS A 116 30.17 -13.99 11.87
CA LYS A 116 29.59 -15.00 10.97
C LYS A 116 28.24 -15.50 11.46
N GLN A 117 28.11 -15.77 12.75
CA GLN A 117 26.87 -16.21 13.35
C GLN A 117 25.75 -15.18 13.14
N ILE A 118 26.02 -13.89 13.42
CA ILE A 118 25.05 -12.80 13.23
C ILE A 118 24.59 -12.71 11.77
N ILE A 119 25.50 -12.90 10.80
CA ILE A 119 25.14 -12.89 9.38
C ILE A 119 24.22 -14.05 9.03
N GLU A 120 24.52 -15.26 9.51
CA GLU A 120 23.68 -16.43 9.25
C GLU A 120 22.30 -16.31 9.90
N GLU A 121 22.23 -15.82 11.15
CA GLU A 121 20.96 -15.52 11.81
C GLU A 121 20.13 -14.52 11.00
N TRP A 122 20.76 -13.46 10.49
CA TRP A 122 20.08 -12.49 9.64
C TRP A 122 19.61 -13.10 8.31
N ARG A 123 20.44 -13.90 7.62
CA ARG A 123 20.06 -14.58 6.37
C ARG A 123 18.86 -15.50 6.56
N VAL A 124 18.81 -16.22 7.69
CA VAL A 124 17.66 -17.06 8.06
C VAL A 124 16.41 -16.20 8.27
N GLN A 125 16.51 -15.07 8.99
CA GLN A 125 15.38 -14.17 9.24
C GLN A 125 14.82 -13.53 7.97
N VAL A 126 15.68 -13.17 7.00
CA VAL A 126 15.24 -12.63 5.71
C VAL A 126 14.53 -13.72 4.91
N ARG A 127 15.12 -14.92 4.80
CA ARG A 127 14.53 -16.02 4.04
C ARG A 127 13.20 -16.52 4.61
N SER A 128 13.06 -16.59 5.94
CA SER A 128 11.82 -17.03 6.58
C SER A 128 10.67 -16.05 6.37
N ARG A 129 10.96 -14.75 6.20
CA ARG A 129 9.95 -13.71 5.96
C ARG A 129 9.60 -13.55 4.47
N THR A 130 10.49 -13.91 3.55
CA THR A 130 10.22 -13.87 2.10
C THR A 130 9.48 -15.12 1.59
N GLY A 131 9.46 -16.22 2.35
CA GLY A 131 8.93 -17.52 1.91
C GLY A 131 7.41 -17.72 2.02
N ASP A 132 6.69 -16.85 2.72
CA ASP A 132 5.25 -17.04 3.03
C ASP A 132 4.31 -16.45 1.96
N ASP A 133 4.83 -15.66 1.01
CA ASP A 133 4.04 -14.93 -0.01
C ASP A 133 3.44 -15.82 -1.11
N LYS A 134 3.51 -17.17 -1.00
CA LYS A 134 3.01 -18.09 -2.04
C LYS A 134 1.62 -18.68 -1.78
N HIS A 135 1.00 -18.36 -0.64
CA HIS A 135 -0.38 -18.70 -0.33
C HIS A 135 -1.09 -17.42 0.09
N ASP A 136 -1.92 -16.85 -0.79
CA ASP A 136 -3.11 -16.03 -0.46
C ASP A 136 -3.61 -15.17 -1.63
N SER A 137 -3.13 -15.40 -2.86
CA SER A 137 -3.69 -14.72 -4.04
C SER A 137 -5.12 -15.18 -4.41
N ASP A 138 -5.72 -16.12 -3.66
CA ASP A 138 -7.08 -16.65 -3.88
C ASP A 138 -8.06 -16.40 -2.71
N SER A 139 -7.64 -15.82 -1.58
CA SER A 139 -8.50 -15.70 -0.38
C SER A 139 -9.32 -14.41 -0.29
N ASP A 140 -8.90 -13.32 -0.94
CA ASP A 140 -9.41 -11.98 -0.62
C ASP A 140 -10.12 -11.29 -1.78
N ASP A 141 -11.13 -11.96 -2.36
CA ASP A 141 -12.15 -11.21 -3.08
C ASP A 141 -13.09 -10.54 -2.04
N VAL A 142 -12.54 -9.53 -1.35
CA VAL A 142 -13.23 -8.70 -0.34
C VAL A 142 -14.53 -8.14 -0.91
N ASN A 143 -14.57 -7.88 -2.22
CA ASN A 143 -15.80 -7.52 -2.92
C ASN A 143 -16.84 -8.64 -2.86
N LYS A 144 -16.50 -9.91 -3.13
CA LYS A 144 -17.44 -11.04 -2.95
C LYS A 144 -17.95 -11.14 -1.52
N LEU A 145 -17.11 -10.92 -0.51
CA LEU A 145 -17.51 -11.00 0.90
C LEU A 145 -18.49 -9.88 1.28
N LEU A 146 -18.22 -8.66 0.82
CA LEU A 146 -19.08 -7.49 1.06
C LEU A 146 -20.42 -7.58 0.32
N PHE A 147 -20.44 -8.08 -0.92
CA PHE A 147 -21.67 -8.20 -1.70
C PHE A 147 -22.52 -9.42 -1.31
N SER A 148 -21.94 -10.48 -0.75
CA SER A 148 -22.72 -11.64 -0.26
C SER A 148 -23.42 -11.37 1.07
N ALA A 149 -22.87 -10.51 1.94
CA ALA A 149 -23.51 -10.12 3.21
C ALA A 149 -24.76 -9.23 3.02
N ILE A 150 -24.86 -8.49 1.92
CA ILE A 150 -25.97 -7.55 1.66
C ILE A 150 -27.21 -8.28 1.10
N VAL A 151 -27.03 -9.45 0.47
CA VAL A 151 -28.12 -10.15 -0.26
C VAL A 151 -28.94 -11.11 0.63
N GLN A 152 -28.54 -11.37 1.88
CA GLN A 152 -29.25 -12.29 2.78
C GLN A 152 -30.39 -11.67 3.61
N SER A 153 -30.78 -10.42 3.34
CA SER A 153 -31.94 -9.79 3.99
C SER A 153 -33.13 -9.70 3.04
N ASN A 154 -33.89 -10.79 2.93
CA ASN A 154 -35.29 -10.85 2.51
C ASN A 154 -35.96 -12.08 3.10
#